data_AF-A0A4Z0QJC9-F1
#
_entry.id   AF-A0A4Z0QJC9-F1
#
_cell.length_a   1.000
_cell.length_b   1.000
_cell.length_c   1.000
_cell.angle_alpha   90.00
_cell.angle_beta   90.00
_cell.angle_gamma   90.00
#
_symmetry.space_group_name_H-M   'P 1'
#
loop_
_entity.id
_entity.type
_entity.pdbx_description
1 polymer ?
#
loop_
_entity_poly.entity_id
_entity_poly.type
_entity_poly.pdbx_seq_one_letter_code
_entity_poly.pdbx_strand_id
1 'polypeptide(L)'
;MSTVMDGGLTHLDMLRQQPCPKLLNDHRDLVGTFSEANAWIQEVWTPLIISAGLHSIGQVVSPDIFGQLSIEDLQHRISDQLDIYLFDSLPTAQSWLRAQ
;
A
#
# COMPACT_ATOMS: atom_id res chain seq x y z
N MET A 1 -10.50 -8.23 -8.18
CA MET A 1 -10.73 -6.80 -8.50
C MET A 1 -11.64 -6.10 -7.50
N SER A 2 -12.89 -6.51 -7.27
CA SER A 2 -13.83 -5.78 -6.38
C SER A 2 -13.29 -5.55 -4.96
N THR A 3 -12.75 -6.59 -4.31
CA THR A 3 -12.27 -6.49 -2.91
C THR A 3 -11.12 -5.51 -2.71
N VAL A 4 -10.21 -5.38 -3.70
CA VAL A 4 -9.10 -4.42 -3.65
C VAL A 4 -9.61 -2.99 -3.80
N MET A 5 -10.55 -2.77 -4.73
CA MET A 5 -11.16 -1.46 -4.95
C MET A 5 -11.98 -1.01 -3.73
N ASP A 6 -12.83 -1.90 -3.21
CA ASP A 6 -13.67 -1.63 -2.05
C ASP A 6 -12.82 -1.33 -0.81
N GLY A 7 -11.76 -2.12 -0.57
CA GLY A 7 -10.80 -1.87 0.51
C GLY A 7 -10.05 -0.55 0.36
N GLY A 8 -9.58 -0.24 -0.86
CA GLY A 8 -8.90 1.00 -1.16
C GLY A 8 -9.78 2.24 -0.95
N LEU A 9 -11.04 2.21 -1.39
CA LEU A 9 -11.99 3.30 -1.20
C LEU A 9 -12.40 3.44 0.27
N THR A 10 -12.59 2.33 0.99
CA THR A 10 -12.85 2.37 2.43
C THR A 10 -11.70 3.03 3.19
N HIS A 11 -10.46 2.68 2.86
CA HIS A 11 -9.28 3.32 3.43
C HIS A 11 -9.24 4.83 3.12
N LEU A 12 -9.54 5.24 1.89
CA LEU A 12 -9.59 6.66 1.51
C LEU A 12 -10.61 7.44 2.36
N ASP A 13 -11.78 6.85 2.59
CA ASP A 13 -12.81 7.49 3.42
C ASP A 13 -12.38 7.61 4.88
N MET A 14 -11.70 6.59 5.43
CA MET A 14 -11.08 6.67 6.75
C MET A 14 -10.04 7.79 6.82
N LEU A 15 -9.18 7.91 5.80
CA LEU A 15 -8.13 8.92 5.73
C LEU A 15 -8.71 10.34 5.67
N ARG A 16 -9.83 10.54 4.96
CA ARG A 16 -10.54 11.83 4.91
C ARG A 16 -11.18 12.21 6.25
N GLN A 17 -11.68 11.23 7.01
CA GLN A 17 -12.27 11.46 8.32
C GLN A 17 -11.22 11.73 9.38
N GLN A 18 -10.10 11.02 9.32
CA GLN A 18 -8.98 11.14 10.24
C GLN A 18 -7.67 11.17 9.46
N PRO A 19 -7.13 12.37 9.19
CA PRO A 19 -5.87 12.50 8.46
C PRO A 19 -4.74 11.71 9.13
N CYS A 20 -4.14 10.80 8.38
CA CYS A 20 -3.03 9.96 8.79
C CYS A 20 -2.02 9.92 7.65
N PRO A 21 -0.83 10.52 7.79
CA PRO A 21 0.12 10.61 6.68
C PRO A 21 0.81 9.28 6.33
N LYS A 22 0.49 8.21 7.06
CA LYS A 22 1.24 6.96 7.09
C LYS A 22 0.29 5.77 7.04
N LEU A 23 0.58 4.83 6.14
CA LEU A 23 -0.15 3.57 6.00
C LEU A 23 0.80 2.41 6.24
N LEU A 24 0.39 1.46 7.08
CA LEU A 24 0.99 0.13 7.14
C LEU A 24 0.01 -0.85 6.50
N ASN A 25 0.48 -1.59 5.51
CA ASN A 25 -0.30 -2.63 4.85
C ASN A 25 0.38 -3.99 5.05
N ASP A 26 -0.36 -4.96 5.56
CA ASP A 26 0.14 -6.28 5.93
C ASP A 26 -0.41 -7.35 4.97
N HIS A 27 0.46 -7.85 4.11
CA HIS A 27 0.17 -8.84 3.09
C HIS A 27 0.69 -10.24 3.44
N ARG A 28 1.07 -10.51 4.69
CA ARG A 28 1.62 -11.82 5.08
C ARG A 28 0.65 -12.98 4.86
N ASP A 29 -0.64 -12.71 4.99
CA ASP A 29 -1.73 -13.68 4.77
C ASP A 29 -2.37 -13.55 3.38
N LEU A 30 -1.76 -12.77 2.47
CA LEU A 30 -2.25 -12.62 1.11
C LEU A 30 -2.14 -13.95 0.37
N VAL A 31 -3.26 -14.40 -0.21
CA VAL A 31 -3.30 -15.59 -1.05
C VAL A 31 -3.53 -15.15 -2.50
N GLY A 32 -2.57 -15.47 -3.38
CA GLY A 32 -2.62 -15.13 -4.80
C GLY A 32 -2.06 -13.74 -5.14
N THR A 33 -2.28 -13.31 -6.38
CA THR A 33 -1.74 -12.05 -6.94
C THR A 33 -2.82 -10.99 -7.08
N PHE A 34 -2.43 -9.72 -7.03
CA PHE A 34 -3.33 -8.59 -7.34
C PHE A 34 -2.78 -7.69 -8.46
N SER A 35 -1.88 -8.20 -9.30
CA SER A 35 -1.27 -7.46 -10.40
C SER A 35 -2.29 -6.76 -11.32
N GLU A 36 -3.46 -7.36 -11.53
CA GLU A 36 -4.57 -6.74 -12.30
C GLU A 36 -5.08 -5.43 -11.68
N ALA A 37 -4.97 -5.29 -10.34
CA ALA A 37 -5.40 -4.10 -9.62
C ALA A 37 -4.33 -2.99 -9.61
N ASN A 38 -3.06 -3.29 -9.90
CA ASN A 38 -1.98 -2.30 -9.82
C ASN A 38 -2.21 -1.10 -10.73
N ALA A 39 -2.79 -1.28 -11.91
CA ALA A 39 -3.15 -0.18 -12.80
C ALA A 39 -4.18 0.76 -12.14
N TRP A 40 -5.23 0.19 -11.54
CA TRP A 40 -6.24 0.98 -10.83
C TRP A 40 -5.65 1.66 -9.57
N ILE A 41 -4.79 0.96 -8.82
CA ILE A 41 -4.13 1.52 -7.64
C ILE A 41 -3.30 2.74 -8.06
N GLN A 42 -2.48 2.61 -9.10
CA GLN A 42 -1.64 3.68 -9.63
C GLN A 42 -2.46 4.86 -10.17
N GLU A 43 -3.45 4.60 -11.03
CA GLU A 43 -4.14 5.65 -11.79
C GLU A 43 -5.27 6.32 -11.01
N VAL A 44 -5.90 5.60 -10.07
CA VAL A 44 -7.10 6.06 -9.36
C VAL A 44 -6.82 6.25 -7.88
N TRP A 45 -6.35 5.21 -7.19
CA TRP A 45 -6.27 5.25 -5.74
C TRP A 45 -5.13 6.15 -5.24
N THR A 46 -3.94 6.02 -5.82
CA THR A 46 -2.73 6.77 -5.44
C THR A 46 -2.93 8.30 -5.48
N PRO A 47 -3.46 8.91 -6.55
CA PRO A 47 -3.73 10.35 -6.55
C PRO A 47 -4.71 10.79 -5.45
N LEU A 48 -5.71 9.94 -5.13
CA LEU A 48 -6.72 10.25 -4.12
C LEU A 48 -6.15 10.21 -2.69
N ILE A 49 -5.35 9.21 -2.35
CA ILE A 49 -4.73 9.12 -1.02
C ILE A 49 -3.66 10.20 -0.79
N ILE A 50 -2.90 10.56 -1.82
CA ILE A 50 -1.94 11.67 -1.77
C ILE A 50 -2.69 12.98 -1.50
N SER A 51 -3.77 13.23 -2.24
CA SER A 51 -4.61 14.42 -2.04
C SER A 51 -5.26 14.47 -0.65
N ALA A 52 -5.46 13.30 -0.02
CA ALA A 52 -5.97 13.17 1.35
C ALA A 52 -4.86 13.23 2.42
N GLY A 53 -3.60 13.44 2.03
CA GLY A 53 -2.48 13.71 2.92
C GLY A 53 -1.60 12.51 3.27
N LEU A 54 -1.72 11.37 2.55
CA LEU A 54 -0.81 10.24 2.72
C LEU A 54 0.53 10.52 2.04
N HIS A 55 1.63 10.22 2.72
CA HIS A 55 2.99 10.38 2.19
C HIS A 55 3.82 9.09 2.22
N SER A 56 3.59 8.22 3.22
CA SER A 56 4.43 7.03 3.42
C SER A 56 3.61 5.74 3.54
N ILE A 57 4.06 4.68 2.88
CA ILE A 57 3.46 3.34 2.91
C ILE A 57 4.52 2.29 3.25
N GLY A 58 4.30 1.57 4.35
CA GLY A 58 5.06 0.36 4.68
C GLY A 58 4.29 -0.90 4.27
N GLN A 59 4.87 -1.69 3.36
CA GLN A 59 4.29 -2.93 2.85
C GLN A 59 4.98 -4.13 3.52
N VAL A 60 4.28 -4.85 4.39
CA VAL A 60 4.79 -6.11 4.96
C VAL A 60 4.42 -7.24 4.01
N VAL A 61 5.40 -7.86 3.37
CA VAL A 61 5.19 -8.88 2.34
C VAL A 61 5.36 -10.27 2.93
N SER A 62 4.60 -11.25 2.41
CA SER A 62 4.84 -12.65 2.73
C SER A 62 6.12 -13.15 2.02
N PRO A 63 6.72 -14.28 2.46
CA PRO A 63 7.81 -14.92 1.74
C PRO A 63 7.37 -15.58 0.41
N ASP A 64 6.07 -15.62 0.10
CA ASP A 64 5.56 -16.15 -1.16
C ASP A 64 5.90 -15.20 -2.31
N ILE A 65 6.60 -15.75 -3.30
CA ILE A 65 7.16 -15.02 -4.44
C ILE A 65 6.06 -14.32 -5.25
N PHE A 66 4.88 -14.93 -5.36
CA PHE A 66 3.79 -14.39 -6.19
C PHE A 66 3.19 -13.09 -5.61
N GLY A 67 2.97 -13.06 -4.30
CA GLY A 67 2.52 -11.84 -3.61
C GLY A 67 3.57 -10.73 -3.68
N GLN A 68 4.84 -11.09 -3.50
CA GLN A 68 5.96 -10.15 -3.55
C GLN A 68 6.08 -9.45 -4.91
N LEU A 69 6.02 -10.19 -6.03
CA LEU A 69 6.09 -9.61 -7.38
C LEU A 69 4.99 -8.58 -7.65
N SER A 70 3.78 -8.80 -7.11
CA SER A 70 2.68 -7.84 -7.25
C SER A 70 2.96 -6.52 -6.53
N ILE A 71 3.58 -6.60 -5.34
CA ILE A 71 3.91 -5.44 -4.51
C ILE A 71 5.13 -4.70 -5.08
N GLU A 72 6.11 -5.42 -5.60
CA GLU A 72 7.28 -4.82 -6.28
C GLU A 72 6.87 -4.07 -7.55
N ASP A 73 5.99 -4.62 -8.39
CA ASP A 73 5.45 -3.90 -9.55
C ASP A 73 4.72 -2.62 -9.11
N LEU A 74 3.92 -2.69 -8.04
CA LEU A 74 3.26 -1.50 -7.49
C LEU A 74 4.27 -0.46 -7.00
N GLN A 75 5.32 -0.88 -6.30
CA GLN A 75 6.37 0.02 -5.82
C GLN A 75 7.04 0.76 -6.98
N HIS A 76 7.40 0.05 -8.05
CA HIS A 76 8.01 0.67 -9.22
C HIS A 76 7.09 1.72 -9.89
N ARG A 77 5.78 1.53 -9.81
CA ARG A 77 4.78 2.42 -10.44
C ARG A 77 4.52 3.72 -9.70
N ILE A 78 4.75 3.76 -8.38
CA ILE A 78 4.31 4.88 -7.53
C ILE A 78 5.40 5.46 -6.62
N SER A 79 6.61 4.88 -6.63
CA SER A 79 7.73 5.34 -5.78
C SER A 79 8.23 6.74 -6.10
N ASP A 80 7.83 7.32 -7.24
CA ASP A 80 8.06 8.70 -7.61
C ASP A 80 7.06 9.70 -6.96
N GLN A 81 5.96 9.19 -6.42
CA GLN A 81 4.85 9.98 -5.88
C GLN A 81 4.68 9.84 -4.36
N LEU A 82 5.16 8.75 -3.77
CA LEU A 82 5.03 8.45 -2.35
C LEU A 82 6.16 7.53 -1.84
N ASP A 83 6.50 7.67 -0.56
CA ASP A 83 7.53 6.85 0.08
C ASP A 83 6.97 5.45 0.35
N ILE A 84 7.23 4.51 -0.56
CA ILE A 84 6.81 3.11 -0.44
C ILE A 84 8.01 2.19 -0.22
N TYR A 85 7.95 1.42 0.86
CA TYR A 85 9.00 0.47 1.24
C TYR A 85 8.42 -0.89 1.60
N LEU A 86 9.13 -1.95 1.19
CA LEU A 86 8.80 -3.34 1.49
C LEU A 86 9.58 -3.81 2.71
N PHE A 87 8.92 -4.61 3.54
CA PHE A 87 9.46 -5.19 4.76
C PHE A 87 9.08 -6.66 4.84
N ASP A 88 9.98 -7.47 5.42
CA ASP A 88 9.73 -8.87 5.73
C ASP A 88 8.94 -9.07 7.04
N SER A 89 8.82 -8.00 7.84
CA SER A 89 8.35 -8.10 9.22
C SER A 89 7.63 -6.84 9.68
N LEU A 90 6.52 -7.07 10.39
CA LEU A 90 5.69 -6.01 10.96
C LEU A 90 6.45 -5.07 11.90
N PRO A 91 7.33 -5.55 12.82
CA PRO A 91 8.07 -4.65 13.72
C PRO A 91 8.98 -3.67 12.99
N THR A 92 9.62 -4.12 11.89
CA THR A 92 10.53 -3.29 11.10
C THR A 92 9.75 -2.20 10.35
N ALA A 93 8.64 -2.58 9.70
CA ALA A 93 7.74 -1.63 9.03
C ALA A 93 7.20 -0.56 10.00
N GLN A 94 6.75 -0.99 11.18
CA GLN A 94 6.25 -0.07 12.20
C GLN A 94 7.34 0.89 12.73
N SER A 95 8.58 0.41 12.86
CA SER A 95 9.69 1.23 13.33
C SER A 95 10.05 2.28 12.27
N TRP A 96 10.07 1.88 10.99
CA TRP A 96 10.29 2.80 9.88
C TRP A 96 9.22 3.88 9.79
N LEU A 97 7.92 3.52 9.82
CA LEU A 97 6.82 4.49 9.79
C LEU A 97 6.82 5.46 10.98
N ARG A 98 7.26 5.02 12.16
CA ARG A 98 7.39 5.90 13.32
C ARG A 98 8.55 6.87 13.21
N ALA A 99 9.57 6.55 12.42
CA ALA A 99 10.73 7.40 12.18
C ALA A 99 10.54 8.41 11.02
N GLN A 100 9.49 8.26 10.21
CA GLN A 100 9.08 9.23 9.18
C GLN A 100 8.47 10.49 9.78
#